data_AF-A0A4Q3T8R3-F1
#
_entry.id   AF-A0A4Q3T8R3-F1
#
_cell.length_a   1.000
_cell.length_b   1.000
_cell.length_c   1.000
_cell.angle_alpha   90.00
_cell.angle_beta   90.00
_cell.angle_gamma   90.00
#
_symmetry.space_group_name_H-M   'P 1'
#
loop_
_entity.id
_entity.type
_entity.pdbx_description
1 polymer ?
#
loop_
_entity_poly.entity_id
_entity_poly.type
_entity_poly.pdbx_seq_one_letter_code
_entity_poly.pdbx_strand_id
1 'polypeptide(L)' 'MLMKDGDVQSFPLTLDKFLDHAAKWRPTAEVTTARDDGSTARIGYAPLRARSVRISGLLRRHGVEQGAQGRIADTG' A
#
# COMPACT_ATOMS: atom_id res chain seq x y z
N MET A 1 41.13 3.13 -16.26
CA MET A 1 39.96 2.38 -15.76
C MET A 1 38.82 3.36 -15.63
N LEU A 2 37.88 3.37 -16.58
CA LEU A 2 36.71 4.27 -16.55
C LEU A 2 35.71 3.70 -15.54
N MET A 3 35.60 4.34 -14.38
CA MET A 3 34.53 4.09 -13.43
C MET A 3 33.24 4.70 -14.00
N LYS A 4 32.24 3.86 -14.29
CA LYS A 4 30.89 4.31 -14.63
C LYS A 4 30.14 4.66 -13.34
N ASP A 5 30.50 5.77 -12.73
CA ASP A 5 29.71 6.36 -11.65
C ASP A 5 28.51 7.06 -12.29
N GLY A 6 27.43 6.33 -12.49
CA GLY A 6 26.23 6.90 -13.10
C GLY A 6 25.11 5.94 -13.48
N ASP A 7 25.19 4.64 -13.17
CA ASP A 7 24.09 3.69 -13.42
C ASP A 7 23.24 3.48 -12.16
N VAL A 8 22.86 4.58 -11.49
CA VAL A 8 21.84 4.52 -10.45
C VAL A 8 20.47 4.44 -11.13
N GLN A 9 19.85 3.26 -11.04
CA GLN A 9 18.52 3.04 -11.60
C GLN A 9 17.50 3.97 -10.91
N SER A 10 16.77 4.75 -11.69
CA SER A 10 15.71 5.62 -11.16
C SER A 10 14.60 4.76 -10.58
N PHE A 11 14.45 4.76 -9.25
CA PHE A 11 13.39 4.04 -8.56
C PHE A 11 12.46 5.03 -7.84
N PRO A 12 11.17 5.13 -8.25
CA PRO A 12 10.24 6.07 -7.63
C PRO A 12 9.90 5.64 -6.20
N LEU A 13 10.11 6.54 -5.24
CA LEU A 13 9.82 6.34 -3.82
C LEU A 13 8.34 6.60 -3.50
N THR A 14 7.47 5.78 -4.08
CA THR A 14 6.02 5.89 -3.87
C THR A 14 5.55 4.95 -2.76
N LEU A 15 4.45 5.32 -2.09
CA LEU A 15 3.92 4.56 -0.96
C LEU A 15 3.55 3.11 -1.33
N ASP A 16 3.09 2.87 -2.57
CA ASP A 16 2.75 1.53 -3.05
C ASP A 16 3.96 0.58 -3.05
N LYS A 17 5.18 1.10 -3.22
CA LYS A 17 6.41 0.28 -3.24
C LYS A 17 6.73 -0.32 -1.89
N PHE A 18 6.39 0.34 -0.79
CA PHE A 18 6.55 -0.24 0.54
C PHE A 18 5.63 -1.46 0.72
N LEU A 19 4.36 -1.38 0.26
CA LEU A 19 3.45 -2.51 0.32
C LEU A 19 3.90 -3.64 -0.61
N ASP A 20 4.38 -3.34 -1.81
CA ASP A 20 4.91 -4.37 -2.73
C ASP A 20 6.13 -5.07 -2.12
N HIS A 21 7.04 -4.32 -1.50
CA HIS A 21 8.22 -4.86 -0.84
C HIS A 21 7.83 -5.74 0.35
N ALA A 22 6.93 -5.26 1.21
CA ALA A 22 6.47 -6.03 2.36
C ALA A 22 5.73 -7.31 1.94
N ALA A 23 4.86 -7.24 0.92
CA ALA A 23 4.19 -8.41 0.39
C ALA A 23 5.16 -9.44 -0.22
N LYS A 24 6.25 -8.97 -0.85
CA LYS A 24 7.26 -9.84 -1.45
C LYS A 24 8.14 -10.55 -0.41
N TRP A 25 8.66 -9.81 0.57
CA TRP A 25 9.70 -10.32 1.48
C TRP A 25 9.17 -10.77 2.83
N ARG A 26 8.00 -10.25 3.25
CA ARG A 26 7.36 -10.56 4.54
C ARG A 26 5.84 -10.74 4.37
N PRO A 27 5.39 -11.66 3.50
CA PRO A 27 3.97 -11.80 3.14
C PRO A 27 3.05 -12.07 4.34
N THR A 28 3.55 -12.77 5.36
CA THR A 28 2.82 -13.20 6.54
C THR A 28 2.99 -12.30 7.75
N ALA A 29 3.85 -11.27 7.68
CA ALA A 29 3.98 -10.31 8.77
C ALA A 29 2.65 -9.55 8.92
N GLU A 30 2.14 -9.50 10.16
CA GLU A 30 0.77 -9.08 10.44
C GLU A 30 0.66 -7.58 10.68
N VAL A 31 -0.36 -6.97 10.08
CA VAL A 31 -0.90 -5.68 10.47
C VAL A 31 -2.09 -5.95 11.39
N THR A 32 -2.03 -5.39 12.60
CA THR A 32 -3.05 -5.56 13.64
C THR A 32 -3.82 -4.25 13.79
N THR A 33 -5.14 -4.31 13.76
CA THR A 33 -6.03 -3.15 13.86
C THR A 33 -6.99 -3.35 15.02
N ALA A 34 -6.92 -2.47 16.02
CA ALA A 34 -7.94 -2.38 17.06
C ALA A 34 -9.22 -1.78 16.46
N ARG A 35 -10.37 -2.36 16.82
CA ARG A 35 -11.69 -1.90 16.39
C ARG A 35 -12.47 -1.33 17.59
N ASP A 36 -13.48 -0.52 17.29
CA ASP A 36 -14.28 0.18 18.30
C ASP A 36 -15.13 -0.76 19.17
N ASP A 37 -15.44 -1.96 18.67
CA ASP A 37 -16.10 -3.04 19.41
C ASP A 37 -15.15 -3.78 20.39
N GLY A 38 -13.92 -3.31 20.54
CA GLY A 38 -12.89 -3.93 21.37
C GLY A 38 -12.25 -5.17 20.74
N SER A 39 -12.66 -5.57 19.54
CA SER A 39 -12.05 -6.68 18.82
C SER A 39 -10.76 -6.24 18.11
N THR A 40 -9.94 -7.23 17.77
CA THR A 40 -8.68 -7.00 17.04
C THR A 40 -8.70 -7.75 15.72
N ALA A 41 -8.55 -7.01 14.61
CA ALA A 41 -8.37 -7.58 13.29
C ALA A 41 -6.89 -7.78 12.99
N ARG A 42 -6.56 -8.85 12.26
CA ARG A 42 -5.19 -9.10 11.78
C ARG A 42 -5.21 -9.46 10.30
N ILE A 43 -4.21 -8.97 9.56
CA ILE A 43 -4.04 -9.27 8.14
C ILE A 43 -2.56 -9.27 7.76
N GLY A 44 -2.11 -10.23 6.95
CA GLY A 44 -0.75 -10.24 6.41
C GLY A 44 -0.54 -9.22 5.29
N TYR A 45 0.71 -8.82 5.01
CA TYR A 45 1.01 -7.86 3.94
C TYR A 45 0.61 -8.31 2.53
N ALA A 46 0.66 -9.61 2.22
CA ALA A 46 0.23 -10.12 0.92
C ALA A 46 -1.28 -9.92 0.66
N PRO A 47 -2.20 -10.40 1.52
CA PRO A 47 -3.63 -10.12 1.36
C PRO A 47 -3.97 -8.64 1.52
N LEU A 48 -3.23 -7.88 2.35
CA LEU A 48 -3.38 -6.43 2.46
C LEU A 48 -3.10 -5.72 1.13
N ARG A 49 -2.00 -6.05 0.45
CA ARG A 49 -1.67 -5.48 -0.86
C ARG A 49 -2.76 -5.78 -1.91
N ALA A 50 -3.22 -7.03 -1.98
CA ALA A 50 -4.28 -7.41 -2.91
C ALA A 50 -5.56 -6.59 -2.67
N ARG A 51 -5.93 -6.38 -1.39
CA ARG A 51 -7.07 -5.53 -1.02
C ARG A 51 -6.86 -4.07 -1.41
N SER A 52 -5.68 -3.51 -1.16
CA SER A 52 -5.35 -2.12 -1.51
C SER A 52 -5.46 -1.86 -3.01
N VAL A 53 -4.92 -2.77 -3.86
CA VAL A 53 -5.03 -2.65 -5.33
C VAL A 53 -6.50 -2.68 -5.77
N ARG A 54 -7.31 -3.56 -5.18
CA ARG A 54 -8.73 -3.67 -5.49
C ARG A 54 -9.49 -2.39 -5.14
N ILE A 55 -9.23 -1.81 -3.98
CA ILE A 55 -9.84 -0.54 -3.54
C ILE A 55 -9.41 0.61 -4.46
N SER A 56 -8.13 0.72 -4.79
CA SER A 56 -7.65 1.73 -5.75
C SER A 56 -8.32 1.60 -7.12
N GLY A 57 -8.62 0.38 -7.57
CA GLY A 57 -9.41 0.15 -8.77
C GLY A 57 -10.88 0.58 -8.64
N LEU A 58 -11.51 0.33 -7.48
CA LEU A 58 -12.87 0.80 -7.18
C LEU A 58 -12.94 2.33 -7.17
N LEU A 59 -12.04 3.00 -6.47
CA LEU A 59 -12.01 4.46 -6.38
C LEU A 59 -11.88 5.12 -7.76
N ARG A 60 -11.02 4.58 -8.62
CA ARG A 60 -10.91 5.04 -10.02
C ARG A 60 -12.23 4.89 -10.79
N ARG A 61 -12.95 3.78 -10.61
CA ARG A 61 -14.26 3.58 -11.23
C ARG A 61 -15.33 4.55 -10.69
N HIS A 62 -15.17 5.01 -9.46
CA HIS A 62 -16.03 6.03 -8.86
C HIS A 62 -15.62 7.46 -9.19
N GLY A 63 -14.69 7.67 -10.13
CA GLY A 63 -14.29 9.01 -10.59
C GLY A 63 -13.25 9.70 -9.71
N VAL A 64 -12.57 8.97 -8.81
CA VAL A 64 -11.44 9.53 -8.06
C VAL A 64 -10.23 9.64 -8.99
N GLU A 65 -9.87 10.88 -9.32
CA GLU A 65 -8.74 11.21 -10.17
C GLU A 65 -7.43 11.36 -9.39
N GLN A 66 -6.31 11.37 -10.11
CA GLN A 66 -5.01 11.67 -9.49
C GLN A 66 -5.02 13.09 -8.93
N GLY A 67 -4.56 13.27 -7.69
CA GLY A 67 -4.56 14.57 -7.01
C GLY A 67 -5.86 14.90 -6.29
N ALA A 68 -6.92 14.08 -6.43
CA ALA A 68 -8.14 14.24 -5.65
C ALA A 68 -7.88 13.94 -4.15
N GLN A 69 -8.29 14.84 -3.26
CA GLN A 69 -8.21 14.62 -1.81
C GLN A 69 -9.28 13.61 -1.37
N GLY A 70 -8.88 12.35 -1.19
CA GLY A 70 -9.72 11.35 -0.55
C GLY A 70 -9.87 11.66 0.94
N ARG A 71 -11.09 12.04 1.38
CA ARG A 71 -11.43 12.04 2.81
C ARG A 71 -11.64 10.60 3.23
N ILE A 72 -10.93 10.14 4.25
CA ILE A 72 -11.34 8.95 4.99
C ILE A 72 -12.63 9.32 5.72
N ALA A 73 -13.74 8.72 5.29
CA ALA A 73 -14.99 8.84 6.03
C ALA A 73 -14.79 8.05 7.33
N ASP A 74 -14.90 8.73 8.46
CA ASP A 74 -14.95 8.09 9.77
C ASP A 74 -16.19 7.21 9.78
N THR A 75 -16.00 5.90 9.73
CA THR A 75 -17.07 4.91 9.84
C THR A 75 -16.82 4.21 11.16
N GLY A 76 -17.44 4.77 12.22
CA GLY A 76 -17.64 4.08 13.49
C GLY A 76 -18.68 2.97 13.39
#